data_AF-A0A1F9B2N1-F1
#
_entry.id   AF-A0A1F9B2N1-F1
#
_cell.length_a   1.000
_cell.length_b   1.000
_cell.length_c   1.000
_cell.angle_alpha   90.00
_cell.angle_beta   90.00
_cell.angle_gamma   90.00
#
_symmetry.space_group_name_H-M   'P 1'
#
loop_
_entity.id
_entity.type
_entity.pdbx_description
1 polymer ?
#
loop_
_entity_poly.entity_id
_entity_poly.type
_entity_poly.pdbx_seq_one_letter_code
_entity_poly.pdbx_strand_id
1 'polypeptide(L)'
;MIGDEVRFERATFIGSFRNPKFAGFEMVTGVIIGDSYGVEKQQHTFTLKLTAGGKLVMKGRNLYANGLYRKLWTDESLRHAAAVEKHSRGDLARAARELRREYE
;
A
#
# COMPACT_ATOMS: atom_id res chain seq x y z
N MET A 1 2.22 1.81 6.03
CA MET A 1 1.79 0.76 6.97
C MET A 1 0.29 0.83 7.13
N ILE A 2 -0.39 -0.28 7.48
CA ILE A 2 -1.82 -0.20 7.86
C ILE A 2 -1.93 0.77 9.04
N GLY A 3 -2.94 1.66 8.99
CA GLY A 3 -3.15 2.75 9.92
C GLY A 3 -2.45 4.07 9.55
N ASP A 4 -1.50 4.08 8.61
CA ASP A 4 -0.90 5.34 8.16
C ASP A 4 -1.96 6.19 7.42
N GLU A 5 -2.13 7.44 7.86
CA GLU A 5 -2.85 8.49 7.15
C GLU A 5 -1.89 9.15 6.14
N VAL A 6 -2.28 9.13 4.87
CA VAL A 6 -1.42 9.53 3.75
C VAL A 6 -2.12 10.51 2.82
N ARG A 7 -1.31 11.39 2.22
CA ARG A 7 -1.72 12.35 1.20
C ARG A 7 -0.70 12.36 0.07
N PHE A 8 -1.14 12.24 -1.17
CA PHE A 8 -0.25 12.16 -2.34
C PHE A 8 -0.93 12.64 -3.62
N GLU A 9 -0.11 12.91 -4.63
CA GLU A 9 -0.57 13.31 -5.95
C GLU A 9 -0.74 12.10 -6.87
N ARG A 10 -1.90 11.99 -7.51
CA ARG A 10 -2.18 10.95 -8.51
C ARG A 10 -2.36 11.59 -9.88
N ALA A 11 -1.59 11.14 -10.86
CA ALA A 11 -1.77 11.56 -12.25
C ALA A 11 -3.15 11.09 -12.75
N THR A 12 -3.90 12.01 -13.35
CA THR A 12 -5.19 11.75 -13.99
C THR A 12 -5.01 11.68 -15.49
N PHE A 13 -5.80 10.82 -16.13
CA PHE A 13 -5.76 10.60 -17.57
C PHE A 13 -7.19 10.58 -18.12
N ILE A 14 -7.38 11.20 -19.29
CA ILE A 14 -8.63 11.18 -20.04
C ILE A 14 -8.45 10.40 -21.35
N GLY A 15 -9.57 10.02 -21.97
CA GLY A 15 -9.56 9.24 -23.21
C GLY A 15 -9.58 7.74 -22.96
N SER A 16 -9.11 6.96 -23.93
CA SER A 16 -9.16 5.50 -23.87
C SER A 16 -7.96 4.92 -23.13
N PHE A 17 -8.13 3.73 -22.53
CA PHE A 17 -7.03 3.02 -21.87
C PHE A 17 -5.85 2.71 -22.81
N ARG A 18 -6.11 2.55 -24.11
CA ARG A 18 -5.06 2.29 -25.11
C ARG A 18 -4.31 3.56 -25.55
N ASN A 19 -4.92 4.74 -25.39
CA ASN A 19 -4.30 6.02 -25.72
C ASN A 19 -4.68 7.09 -24.67
N PRO A 20 -4.22 6.94 -23.43
CA PRO A 20 -4.56 7.86 -22.35
C PRO A 20 -3.83 9.19 -22.56
N LYS A 21 -4.56 10.31 -22.48
CA LYS A 21 -3.97 11.64 -22.47
C LYS A 21 -3.87 12.14 -21.04
N PHE A 22 -2.69 12.60 -20.64
CA PHE A 22 -2.48 13.21 -19.33
C PHE A 22 -3.40 14.41 -19.16
N ALA A 23 -4.11 14.46 -18.03
CA ALA A 23 -5.11 15.50 -17.73
C ALA A 23 -4.70 16.37 -16.54
N GLY A 24 -3.74 15.93 -15.72
CA GLY A 24 -3.25 16.68 -14.57
C GLY A 24 -2.95 15.78 -13.38
N PHE A 25 -2.93 16.39 -12.20
CA PHE A 25 -2.81 15.68 -10.92
C PHE A 25 -4.06 15.93 -10.08
N GLU A 26 -4.48 14.91 -9.34
CA GLU A 26 -5.45 15.05 -8.26
C GLU A 26 -4.79 14.74 -6.92
N MET A 27 -5.25 15.41 -5.87
CA MET A 27 -4.76 15.17 -4.52
C MET A 27 -5.59 14.09 -3.84
N VAL A 28 -4.97 12.97 -3.50
CA VAL A 28 -5.62 11.85 -2.81
C VAL A 28 -5.24 11.88 -1.34
N THR A 29 -6.23 11.82 -0.44
CA THR A 29 -6.02 11.71 1.01
C THR A 29 -6.82 10.54 1.56
N GLY A 30 -6.20 9.72 2.41
CA GLY A 30 -6.88 8.60 3.05
C GLY A 30 -6.02 7.84 4.04
N VAL A 31 -6.60 6.81 4.65
CA VAL A 31 -5.93 5.93 5.61
C VAL A 31 -5.72 4.56 4.98
N ILE A 32 -4.52 3.99 5.12
CA ILE A 32 -4.24 2.64 4.67
C ILE A 32 -4.95 1.66 5.62
N ILE A 33 -5.91 0.88 5.10
CA ILE A 33 -6.70 -0.06 5.91
C ILE A 33 -6.32 -1.53 5.65
N GLY A 34 -5.52 -1.79 4.62
CA GLY A 34 -5.07 -3.14 4.31
C GLY A 34 -3.92 -3.12 3.30
N ASP A 35 -3.12 -4.19 3.31
CA ASP A 35 -2.11 -4.42 2.31
C ASP A 35 -1.88 -5.91 2.07
N SER A 36 -1.46 -6.27 0.87
CA SER A 36 -1.18 -7.66 0.49
C SER A 36 -0.04 -7.75 -0.51
N TYR A 37 0.74 -8.83 -0.42
CA TYR A 37 1.86 -9.10 -1.32
C TYR A 37 1.56 -10.31 -2.20
N GLY A 38 1.36 -10.08 -3.49
CA GLY A 38 1.20 -11.15 -4.47
C GLY A 38 2.56 -11.68 -4.92
N VAL A 39 2.94 -12.87 -4.44
CA VAL A 39 4.27 -13.49 -4.69
C VAL A 39 4.51 -13.73 -6.18
N GLU A 40 3.55 -14.33 -6.88
CA GLU A 40 3.66 -14.70 -8.30
C GLU A 40 3.98 -13.49 -9.18
N LYS A 41 3.27 -12.39 -8.96
CA LYS A 41 3.41 -11.18 -9.77
C LYS A 41 4.33 -10.13 -9.14
N GLN A 42 4.95 -10.44 -7.99
CA GLN A 42 5.75 -9.54 -7.16
C GLN A 42 5.10 -8.16 -6.98
N GLN A 43 3.80 -8.16 -6.68
CA GLN A 43 3.00 -6.94 -6.59
C GLN A 43 2.54 -6.70 -5.17
N HIS A 44 3.04 -5.63 -4.57
CA HIS A 44 2.50 -5.09 -3.34
C HIS A 44 1.28 -4.22 -3.66
N THR A 45 0.14 -4.52 -3.03
CA THR A 45 -1.11 -3.77 -3.17
C THR A 45 -1.56 -3.23 -1.83
N PHE A 46 -2.09 -2.01 -1.83
CA PHE A 46 -2.66 -1.33 -0.67
C PHE A 46 -4.13 -1.03 -0.91
N THR A 47 -4.91 -1.10 0.17
CA THR A 47 -6.29 -0.66 0.23
C THR A 47 -6.36 0.57 1.12
N LEU A 48 -6.82 1.69 0.57
CA LEU A 48 -7.01 2.95 1.26
C LEU A 48 -8.51 3.22 1.46
N LYS A 49 -8.87 3.72 2.64
CA LYS A 49 -10.16 4.36 2.88
C LYS A 49 -9.97 5.86 2.66
N LEU A 50 -10.65 6.43 1.67
CA LEU A 50 -10.47 7.83 1.30
C LEU A 50 -11.24 8.74 2.25
N THR A 51 -10.68 9.92 2.55
CA THR A 51 -11.35 10.94 3.40
C THR A 51 -12.60 11.49 2.72
N ALA A 52 -12.56 11.63 1.39
CA ALA A 52 -13.73 12.02 0.58
C ALA A 52 -14.79 10.92 0.44
N GLY A 53 -14.58 9.75 1.06
CA GLY A 53 -15.46 8.59 0.96
C GLY A 53 -14.99 7.56 -0.07
N GLY A 54 -15.42 6.31 0.14
CA GLY A 54 -15.06 5.19 -0.71
C GLY A 54 -13.74 4.51 -0.37
N LYS A 55 -13.37 3.51 -1.18
CA LYS A 55 -12.14 2.74 -1.05
C LYS A 55 -11.34 2.83 -2.35
N LEU A 56 -10.02 2.94 -2.23
CA LEU A 56 -9.08 2.91 -3.35
C LEU A 56 -8.11 1.76 -3.16
N VAL A 57 -8.01 0.88 -4.16
CA VAL A 57 -7.00 -0.18 -4.20
C VAL A 57 -5.94 0.22 -5.21
N MET A 58 -4.67 0.19 -4.82
CA MET A 58 -3.57 0.56 -5.71
C MET A 58 -2.29 -0.20 -5.40
N LYS A 59 -1.40 -0.29 -6.40
CA LYS A 59 -0.08 -0.90 -6.22
C LYS A 59 0.81 0.02 -5.40
N GLY A 60 1.66 -0.56 -4.55
CA GLY A 60 2.61 0.17 -3.71
C GLY A 60 3.51 1.11 -4.51
N ARG A 61 4.05 0.64 -5.63
CA ARG A 61 4.85 1.48 -6.53
C ARG A 61 4.13 2.74 -7.03
N ASN A 62 2.80 2.71 -7.14
CA ASN A 62 2.01 3.88 -7.53
C ASN A 62 1.73 4.79 -6.33
N LEU A 63 1.59 4.23 -5.13
CA LEU A 63 1.37 4.99 -3.90
C LEU A 63 2.62 5.82 -3.54
N TYR A 64 3.81 5.25 -3.71
CA TYR A 64 5.08 5.91 -3.41
C TYR A 64 5.63 6.76 -4.56
N ALA A 65 4.98 6.79 -5.72
CA ALA A 65 5.54 7.39 -6.93
C ALA A 65 5.68 8.91 -6.83
N ASN A 66 4.63 9.61 -6.38
CA ASN A 66 4.56 11.07 -6.46
C ASN A 66 4.11 11.67 -5.12
N GLY A 67 5.04 12.35 -4.45
CA GLY A 67 4.72 13.25 -3.33
C GLY A 67 3.93 12.59 -2.19
N LEU A 68 4.39 11.44 -1.68
CA LEU A 68 3.73 10.81 -0.54
C LEU A 68 4.08 11.52 0.76
N TYR A 69 3.10 12.25 1.31
CA TYR A 69 3.12 12.76 2.65
C TYR A 69 2.39 11.80 3.58
N ARG A 70 3.06 11.45 4.69
CA ARG A 70 2.49 10.63 5.75
C ARG A 70 2.33 11.49 6.99
N LYS A 71 1.15 11.48 7.58
CA LYS A 71 0.93 12.09 8.90
C LYS A 71 1.58 11.22 9.98
N LEU A 72 2.30 11.85 10.89
CA LEU A 72 2.84 11.17 12.06
C LEU A 72 1.70 10.61 12.90
N TRP A 73 1.92 9.43 13.49
CA TRP A 73 1.00 8.91 14.49
C TRP A 73 1.11 9.77 15.74
N THR A 74 0.05 9.81 16.55
CA THR A 74 0.11 10.46 17.87
C THR A 74 1.25 9.89 18.72
N ASP A 75 1.48 8.58 18.59
CA ASP A 75 2.62 7.88 19.14
C ASP A 75 3.28 7.03 18.05
N GLU A 76 4.48 7.43 17.64
CA GLU A 76 5.23 6.75 16.59
C GLU A 76 5.80 5.40 17.05
N SER A 77 5.89 5.16 18.37
CA SER A 77 6.32 3.87 18.92
C SER A 77 5.29 2.76 18.61
N LEU A 78 4.00 3.08 18.63
CA LEU A 78 2.93 2.17 18.24
C LEU A 78 3.03 1.76 16.78
N ARG A 79 3.38 2.72 15.91
CA ARG A 79 3.62 2.42 14.51
C ARG A 79 4.83 1.51 14.32
N HIS A 80 5.91 1.76 15.07
CA HIS A 80 7.09 0.90 15.05
C HIS A 80 6.74 -0.53 15.48
N ALA A 81 5.99 -0.69 16.58
CA ALA A 81 5.50 -1.99 17.03
C ALA A 81 4.64 -2.69 15.95
N ALA A 82 3.75 -1.96 15.28
CA ALA A 82 2.94 -2.49 14.17
C ALA A 82 3.79 -2.91 12.96
N ALA A 83 4.92 -2.22 12.71
CA ALA A 83 5.88 -2.63 11.68
C ALA A 83 6.60 -3.92 12.06
N VAL A 84 7.06 -4.04 13.30
CA VAL A 84 7.74 -5.23 13.80
C VAL A 84 6.81 -6.46 13.77
N GLU A 85 5.57 -6.33 14.23
CA GLU A 85 4.58 -7.42 14.17
C GLU A 85 4.38 -7.91 12.73
N LYS A 86 4.20 -6.97 11.79
CA LYS A 86 4.04 -7.30 10.38
C LYS A 86 5.25 -8.06 9.82
N HIS A 87 6.47 -7.64 10.16
CA HIS A 87 7.69 -8.31 9.72
C HIS A 87 7.79 -9.71 10.31
N SER A 88 7.57 -9.86 11.61
CA SER A 88 7.58 -11.14 12.33
C SER A 88 6.58 -12.13 11.74
N ARG A 89 5.33 -11.68 11.46
CA ARG A 89 4.33 -12.51 10.78
C ARG A 89 4.79 -12.94 9.38
N GLY A 90 5.50 -12.06 8.67
CA GLY A 90 6.10 -12.37 7.37
C GLY A 90 7.23 -13.40 7.44
N ASP A 91 8.07 -13.32 8.48
CA ASP A 91 9.14 -14.30 8.75
C ASP A 91 8.56 -15.69 9.05
N LEU A 92 7.55 -15.76 9.92
CA LEU A 92 6.86 -17.02 10.25
C LEU A 92 6.24 -17.65 9.00
N ALA A 93 5.61 -16.86 8.13
CA ALA A 93 5.03 -17.36 6.89
C ALA A 93 6.08 -17.88 5.91
N ARG A 94 7.28 -17.28 5.87
CA ARG A 94 8.42 -17.78 5.08
C ARG A 94 8.96 -19.09 5.63
N ALA A 95 9.20 -19.16 6.94
CA ALA A 95 9.67 -20.39 7.60
C ALA A 95 8.69 -21.56 7.39
N ALA A 96 7.39 -21.31 7.54
CA ALA A 96 6.36 -22.34 7.29
C ALA A 96 6.32 -22.81 5.82
N ARG A 97 6.64 -21.94 4.86
CA ARG A 97 6.76 -22.31 3.45
C ARG A 97 8.02 -23.12 3.17
N GLU A 98 9.15 -22.76 3.78
CA GLU A 98 10.40 -23.50 3.67
C GLU A 98 10.24 -24.92 4.21
N LEU A 99 9.61 -25.07 5.38
CA LEU A 99 9.29 -26.37 5.95
C LEU A 99 8.45 -27.22 5.00
N ARG A 100 7.40 -26.65 4.37
CA ARG A 100 6.60 -27.41 3.39
C ARG A 100 7.41 -27.88 2.18
N ARG A 101 8.37 -27.07 1.72
CA ARG A 101 9.24 -27.43 0.58
C ARG A 101 10.27 -28.51 0.92
N GLU A 102 10.65 -28.63 2.19
CA GLU A 102 11.61 -29.63 2.64
C GLU A 102 11.00 -31.04 2.75
N TYR A 103 9.68 -31.13 2.95
CA TYR A 103 8.94 -32.39 3.06
C TYR A 103 8.11 -32.74 1.79
N GLU A 104 8.30 -32.01 0.68
CA GLU A 104 7.72 -32.27 -0.66
C GLU A 104 8.78 -32.88 -1.58
#